data_AF-E3J224-F1
#
_entry.id   AF-E3J224-F1
#
_cell.length_a   1.000
_cell.length_b   1.000
_cell.length_c   1.000
_cell.angle_alpha   90.00
_cell.angle_beta   90.00
_cell.angle_gamma   90.00
#
_symmetry.space_group_name_H-M   'P 1'
#
loop_
_entity.id
_entity.type
_entity.pdbx_description
1 polymer ?
#
loop_
_entity_poly.entity_id
_entity_poly.type
_entity_poly.pdbx_seq_one_letter_code
_entity_poly.pdbx_strand_id
1 'polypeptide(L)'
;MTLSKRAAWFLVLVGVWSWVIWPTFLRNIWKDPRAWHDGPTGFFLVHLVLTVVSLAIGTAVAWLGARGLLRARADARGPESTGEPDRDLVDSTR
;
A
#
# COMPACT_ATOMS: atom_id res chain seq x y z
N MET A 1 -2.29 -16.39 -10.00
CA MET A 1 -3.51 -15.56 -9.85
C MET A 1 -3.09 -14.09 -9.91
N THR A 2 -3.53 -13.33 -10.91
CA THR A 2 -3.15 -11.92 -11.08
C THR A 2 -3.99 -11.05 -10.15
N LEU A 3 -3.35 -10.16 -9.40
CA LEU A 3 -4.05 -9.24 -8.51
C LEU A 3 -4.74 -8.16 -9.36
N SER A 4 -6.08 -8.15 -9.38
CA SER A 4 -6.85 -7.15 -10.13
C SER A 4 -6.47 -5.73 -9.70
N LYS A 5 -6.45 -4.78 -10.64
CA LYS A 5 -6.15 -3.35 -10.39
C LYS A 5 -7.06 -2.77 -9.28
N ARG A 6 -8.30 -3.26 -9.17
CA ARG A 6 -9.24 -2.91 -8.08
C ARG A 6 -8.77 -3.42 -6.72
N ALA A 7 -8.30 -4.67 -6.66
CA ALA A 7 -7.79 -5.28 -5.43
C ALA A 7 -6.53 -4.58 -4.95
N ALA A 8 -5.62 -4.19 -5.85
CA ALA A 8 -4.42 -3.43 -5.48
C ALA A 8 -4.75 -2.07 -4.84
N TRP A 9 -5.69 -1.32 -5.40
CA TRP A 9 -6.19 -0.07 -4.81
C TRP A 9 -6.88 -0.29 -3.46
N PHE A 10 -7.65 -1.37 -3.33
CA PHE A 10 -8.26 -1.74 -2.06
C PHE A 10 -7.21 -1.99 -0.97
N LEU A 11 -6.12 -2.70 -1.27
CA LEU A 11 -5.03 -2.92 -0.31
C LEU A 11 -4.35 -1.60 0.11
N VAL A 12 -4.10 -0.70 -0.85
CA VAL A 12 -3.54 0.62 -0.53
C VAL A 12 -4.48 1.42 0.37
N LEU A 13 -5.78 1.46 0.05
CA LEU A 13 -6.78 2.17 0.84
C LEU A 13 -6.88 1.61 2.27
N VAL A 14 -6.91 0.29 2.43
CA VAL A 14 -6.93 -0.37 3.75
C VAL A 14 -5.69 -0.03 4.56
N GLY A 15 -4.51 0.00 3.92
CA GLY A 15 -3.27 0.37 4.59
C GLY A 15 -3.25 1.84 5.04
N VAL A 16 -3.67 2.76 4.17
CA VAL A 16 -3.78 4.20 4.51
C VAL A 16 -4.81 4.42 5.62
N TRP A 17 -5.97 3.77 5.54
CA TRP A 17 -7.00 3.82 6.58
C TRP A 17 -6.45 3.35 7.93
N SER A 18 -5.73 2.24 7.94
CA SER A 18 -5.07 1.72 9.16
C SER A 18 -4.10 2.75 9.74
N TRP A 19 -3.31 3.41 8.89
CA TRP A 19 -2.39 4.48 9.30
C TRP A 19 -3.08 5.71 9.89
N VAL A 20 -4.36 5.95 9.60
CA VAL A 20 -5.14 7.04 10.21
C VAL A 20 -5.73 6.61 11.55
N ILE A 21 -6.32 5.41 11.61
CA ILE A 21 -7.04 4.92 12.79
C ILE A 21 -6.09 4.64 13.96
N TRP A 22 -5.00 3.90 13.72
CA TRP A 22 -4.16 3.40 14.81
C TRP A 22 -3.42 4.51 15.59
N PRO A 23 -2.79 5.51 14.95
CA PRO A 23 -2.18 6.62 15.69
C PRO A 23 -3.21 7.47 16.44
N THR A 24 -4.40 7.65 15.85
CA THR A 24 -5.51 8.37 16.51
C THR A 24 -6.00 7.61 17.74
N PHE A 25 -6.15 6.30 17.63
CA PHE A 25 -6.51 5.43 18.73
C PHE A 25 -5.44 5.46 19.85
N LEU A 26 -4.16 5.33 19.51
CA LEU A 26 -3.08 5.38 20.49
C LEU A 26 -3.02 6.74 21.20
N ARG A 27 -3.26 7.84 20.49
CA ARG A 27 -3.38 9.18 21.09
C ARG A 27 -4.54 9.26 22.09
N ASN A 28 -5.67 8.59 21.81
CA ASN A 28 -6.79 8.56 22.74
C ASN A 28 -6.45 7.72 23.98
N ILE A 29 -5.79 6.57 23.82
CA ILE A 29 -5.32 5.75 24.93
C ILE A 29 -4.30 6.51 25.78
N TRP A 30 -3.37 7.24 25.17
CA TRP A 30 -2.39 8.06 25.89
C TRP A 30 -3.07 9.09 26.81
N LYS A 31 -4.24 9.62 26.43
CA LYS A 31 -5.02 10.57 27.24
C LYS A 31 -5.91 9.91 28.28
N ASP A 32 -6.05 8.59 28.26
CA ASP A 32 -6.87 7.85 29.23
C ASP A 32 -6.16 7.80 30.59
N PRO A 33 -6.84 8.11 31.71
CA PRO A 33 -6.23 8.03 33.04
C PRO A 33 -5.66 6.65 33.38
N ARG A 34 -6.21 5.57 32.82
CA ARG A 34 -5.73 4.19 33.05
C ARG A 34 -4.39 3.90 32.40
N ALA A 35 -3.94 4.73 31.45
CA ALA A 35 -2.65 4.56 30.79
C ALA A 35 -1.46 4.87 31.69
N TRP A 36 -1.68 5.62 32.78
CA TRP A 36 -0.61 6.15 33.64
C TRP A 36 -0.90 5.87 35.11
N HIS A 37 0.06 5.26 35.79
CA HIS A 37 0.08 5.11 37.24
C HIS A 37 1.54 4.98 37.71
N ASP A 38 2.14 6.10 38.11
CA ASP A 38 3.59 6.24 38.39
C ASP A 38 4.52 5.81 37.24
N GLY A 39 3.95 5.65 36.04
CA GLY A 39 4.60 5.11 34.84
C GLY A 39 3.59 4.52 33.85
N PRO A 40 4.05 4.01 32.70
CA PRO A 40 3.19 3.34 31.73
C PRO A 40 2.59 2.06 32.33
N THR A 41 1.28 1.96 32.32
CA THR A 41 0.57 0.78 32.84
C THR A 41 0.54 -0.36 31.82
N GLY A 42 0.21 -1.57 32.27
CA GLY A 42 -0.06 -2.69 31.37
C GLY A 42 -1.17 -2.38 30.36
N PHE A 43 -2.18 -1.59 30.75
CA PHE A 43 -3.21 -1.10 29.83
C PHE A 43 -2.59 -0.30 28.69
N PHE A 44 -1.71 0.67 28.97
CA PHE A 44 -1.03 1.42 27.91
C PHE A 44 -0.15 0.52 27.03
N LEU A 45 0.67 -0.34 27.65
CA LEU A 45 1.64 -1.16 26.93
C LEU A 45 0.98 -2.14 25.96
N VAL A 46 -0.12 -2.79 26.35
CA VAL A 46 -0.87 -3.70 25.46
C VAL A 46 -1.38 -2.94 24.23
N HIS A 47 -1.98 -1.76 24.42
CA HIS A 47 -2.49 -0.96 23.30
C HIS A 47 -1.38 -0.38 22.42
N LEU A 48 -0.22 -0.04 23.01
CA LEU A 48 0.96 0.36 22.26
C LEU A 48 1.46 -0.78 21.36
N VAL A 49 1.64 -1.98 21.91
CA VAL A 49 2.06 -3.16 21.14
C VAL A 49 1.05 -3.48 20.03
N LEU A 50 -0.25 -3.50 20.35
CA LEU A 50 -1.31 -3.69 19.37
C LEU A 50 -1.21 -2.66 18.24
N THR A 51 -1.06 -1.38 18.58
CA THR A 51 -0.92 -0.30 17.59
C THR A 51 0.29 -0.51 16.68
N VAL A 52 1.46 -0.83 17.24
CA VAL A 52 2.70 -1.02 16.48
C VAL A 52 2.58 -2.21 15.53
N VAL A 53 2.09 -3.36 16.02
CA VAL A 53 1.90 -4.56 15.20
C VAL A 53 0.89 -4.31 14.08
N SER A 54 -0.23 -3.66 14.39
CA SER A 54 -1.24 -3.34 13.39
C SER A 54 -0.75 -2.34 12.34
N LEU A 55 0.06 -1.35 12.71
CA LEU A 55 0.71 -0.43 11.77
C LEU A 55 1.71 -1.16 10.87
N ALA A 56 2.49 -2.10 11.42
CA ALA A 56 3.42 -2.91 10.63
C ALA A 56 2.66 -3.73 9.57
N ILE A 57 1.57 -4.39 9.96
CA ILE A 57 0.70 -5.13 9.04
C ILE A 57 0.09 -4.19 8.00
N GLY A 58 -0.51 -3.07 8.41
CA GLY A 58 -1.11 -2.09 7.49
C GLY A 58 -0.09 -1.53 6.47
N THR A 59 1.14 -1.31 6.91
CA THR A 59 2.25 -0.88 6.04
C THR A 59 2.62 -1.97 5.04
N ALA A 60 2.74 -3.22 5.48
CA ALA A 60 3.04 -4.35 4.59
C ALA A 60 1.94 -4.52 3.53
N VAL A 61 0.66 -4.38 3.92
CA VAL A 61 -0.49 -4.42 2.99
C VAL A 61 -0.44 -3.27 2.00
N ALA A 62 -0.24 -2.03 2.46
CA ALA A 62 -0.10 -0.87 1.57
C ALA A 62 1.05 -1.05 0.57
N TRP A 63 2.20 -1.56 1.04
CA TRP A 63 3.38 -1.80 0.22
C TRP A 63 3.13 -2.85 -0.87
N LEU A 64 2.46 -3.96 -0.53
CA LEU A 64 2.08 -4.98 -1.50
C LEU A 64 1.11 -4.42 -2.56
N GLY A 65 0.13 -3.62 -2.15
CA GLY A 65 -0.78 -2.93 -3.07
C GLY A 65 -0.05 -1.97 -4.01
N ALA A 66 0.86 -1.16 -3.48
CA ALA A 66 1.67 -0.23 -4.24
C ALA A 66 2.58 -0.96 -5.26
N ARG A 67 3.23 -2.05 -4.85
CA ARG A 67 4.06 -2.87 -5.74
C ARG A 67 3.24 -3.51 -6.88
N GLY A 68 2.03 -3.96 -6.58
CA GLY A 68 1.08 -4.43 -7.60
C GLY A 68 0.74 -3.34 -8.62
N LEU A 69 0.50 -2.12 -8.15
CA LEU A 69 0.23 -0.96 -9.01
C LEU A 69 1.42 -0.56 -9.88
N LEU A 70 2.64 -0.59 -9.32
CA LEU A 70 3.86 -0.25 -10.05
C LEU A 70 4.18 -1.25 -11.17
N ARG A 71 4.03 -2.55 -10.90
CA ARG A 71 4.19 -3.59 -11.93
C ARG A 71 3.16 -3.46 -13.06
N ALA A 72 1.89 -3.28 -12.70
CA ALA A 72 0.83 -3.07 -13.69
C ALA A 72 1.04 -1.82 -14.56
N ARG A 73 1.75 -0.79 -14.06
CA ARG A 73 2.14 0.38 -14.84
C ARG A 73 3.34 0.14 -15.75
N ALA A 74 4.28 -0.71 -15.35
CA ALA A 74 5.42 -1.08 -16.19
C ALA A 74 4.97 -1.92 -17.40
N ASP A 75 4.08 -2.89 -17.17
CA ASP A 75 3.55 -3.74 -18.24
C ASP A 75 2.74 -2.93 -19.27
N ALA A 76 2.00 -1.90 -18.82
CA ALA A 76 1.25 -1.01 -19.70
C ALA A 76 2.15 -0.06 -20.53
N ARG A 77 3.45 0.04 -20.23
CA ARG A 77 4.44 0.83 -20.99
C ARG A 77 5.38 -0.04 -21.84
N GLY A 78 5.07 -1.33 -22.02
CA GLY A 78 5.79 -2.22 -22.93
C GLY A 78 5.74 -1.75 -24.39
N PRO A 79 6.69 -2.19 -25.24
CA PRO A 79 7.30 -1.39 -26.30
C PRO A 79 6.38 -1.12 -27.50
N GLU A 80 5.65 0.00 -27.46
CA GLU A 80 4.97 0.58 -28.62
C GLU A 80 5.81 1.70 -29.26
N SER A 81 7.11 1.43 -29.52
CA SER A 81 7.96 2.41 -30.23
C SER A 81 9.01 1.82 -31.15
N THR A 82 8.95 0.52 -31.47
CA THR A 82 9.67 0.04 -32.66
C THR A 82 8.68 0.13 -33.81
N GLY A 83 8.56 1.35 -34.35
CA GLY A 83 7.93 1.56 -35.64
C GLY A 83 8.56 0.58 -36.61
N GLU A 84 7.75 -0.35 -37.09
CA GLU A 84 8.05 -1.13 -38.27
C GLU A 84 8.27 -0.10 -39.39
N PRO A 85 9.50 0.07 -39.90
CA PRO A 85 9.71 0.92 -41.06
C PRO A 85 9.01 0.22 -42.21
N ASP A 86 7.82 0.72 -42.52
CA ASP A 86 7.22 0.79 -43.84
C ASP A 86 7.78 -0.26 -44.82
N ARG A 87 7.37 -1.51 -44.59
CA ARG A 87 7.61 -2.60 -45.53
C ARG A 87 6.76 -2.46 -46.79
N ASP A 88 5.85 -1.48 -46.82
CA ASP A 88 4.93 -1.23 -47.92
C ASP A 88 5.59 -0.39 -49.03
N LEU A 89 6.67 0.37 -48.73
CA LEU A 89 7.50 1.04 -49.74
C LEU A 89 8.31 0.08 -50.63
N VAL A 90 8.62 -1.13 -50.15
CA VAL A 90 9.41 -2.12 -50.91
C VAL A 90 8.57 -2.87 -51.94
N ASP A 91 7.25 -3.00 -51.71
CA ASP A 91 6.34 -3.75 -52.59
C ASP A 91 5.75 -2.89 -53.71
N SER A 92 5.70 -1.56 -53.55
CA SER A 92 5.23 -0.65 -54.61
C SER A 92 6.20 -0.52 -55.80
N THR A 93 7.38 -1.13 -55.74
CA THR A 93 8.43 -0.99 -56.77
C THR A 93 8.72 -2.30 -57.51
N ARG A 94 7.86 -3.33 -57.40
CA ARG A 94 7.99 -4.61 -58.13
C ARG A 94 6.82 -4.93 -59.03
#